data_AF-A0A093XTA1-F1
#
_entry.id   AF-A0A093XTA1-F1
#
_cell.length_a   1.000
_cell.length_b   1.000
_cell.length_c   1.000
_cell.angle_alpha   90.00
_cell.angle_beta   90.00
_cell.angle_gamma   90.00
#
_symmetry.space_group_name_H-M   'P 1'
#
loop_
_entity.id
_entity.type
_entity.pdbx_description
1 polymer ?
#
loop_
_entity_poly.entity_id
_entity_poly.type
_entity_poly.pdbx_seq_one_letter_code
_entity_poly.pdbx_strand_id
1 'polypeptide(L)'
;MIIPLIAEAIYNGISFDFDYWKIAKIIGLIAVVVLVKLYCRGATNLAERQLHSKVVIVTGGTTGIGAETTLALAQRGAQIVLLTRQPASDPFIVDFIEDLRTKTNNELIYAEQVDLASTHSIRKFATKWIDNAPPRRLDMIVLCAASLTPPGKPMALTSEGIEETWMVNYLANFHLLSILSPAIRAQPPDRDVRILFTTCSSYISSPTIEDGEEALDAKKWSPGKAYARSKLALMVFGQAFQKHLDAYKRPDGLPMNARVVFVDPGYSRTPGMRRWLSRGTLWGLAMYVLLWHQAWLFLKSAEQGAQSLLYAAMDVTLGRGNGGKLIKECIEVDLARKDVRDEETAKKLWQSSEKLIERVEREEAVKRALKKKEMAEQEDVGKGSGTDAGNVPEKTASGNKKSKSKKSKRAAA
;
A
#
# COMPACT_ATOMS: atom_id res chain seq x y z
N MET A 1 53.44 4.43 24.68
CA MET A 1 52.67 3.78 25.76
C MET A 1 52.30 2.32 25.50
N ILE A 2 52.79 1.67 24.42
CA ILE A 2 52.42 0.27 24.08
C ILE A 2 53.50 -0.74 24.55
N ILE A 3 54.76 -0.29 24.64
CA ILE A 3 55.92 -1.11 25.02
C ILE A 3 55.86 -1.64 26.47
N PRO A 4 55.49 -0.85 27.50
CA PRO A 4 55.42 -1.37 28.87
C PRO A 4 54.28 -2.38 29.08
N LEU A 5 53.15 -2.25 28.36
CA LEU A 5 52.03 -3.19 28.45
C LEU A 5 52.40 -4.59 27.91
N ILE A 6 53.22 -4.64 26.84
CA ILE A 6 53.70 -5.88 26.26
C ILE A 6 54.78 -6.52 27.14
N ALA A 7 55.67 -5.72 27.73
CA ALA A 7 56.70 -6.22 28.65
C ALA A 7 56.06 -6.82 29.92
N GLU A 8 55.01 -6.20 30.46
CA GLU A 8 54.31 -6.65 31.67
C GLU A 8 53.44 -7.90 31.40
N ALA A 9 52.85 -8.01 30.21
CA ALA A 9 52.17 -9.22 29.75
C ALA A 9 53.08 -10.44 29.58
N ILE A 10 54.33 -10.22 29.15
CA ILE A 10 55.34 -11.27 28.96
C ILE A 10 55.96 -11.68 30.29
N TYR A 11 56.20 -10.73 31.21
CA TYR A 11 56.90 -11.00 32.47
C TYR A 11 55.99 -11.60 33.55
N ASN A 12 54.72 -11.17 33.63
CA ASN A 12 53.79 -11.65 34.64
C ASN A 12 52.92 -12.82 34.17
N GLY A 13 52.96 -13.15 32.86
CA GLY A 13 52.06 -14.10 32.24
C GLY A 13 50.62 -13.56 32.25
N ILE A 14 50.00 -13.39 31.08
CA ILE A 14 48.57 -13.13 31.04
C ILE A 14 47.85 -14.44 31.43
N SER A 15 47.59 -14.62 32.72
CA SER A 15 46.65 -15.63 33.18
C SER A 15 45.25 -15.18 32.76
N PHE A 16 44.81 -15.61 31.58
CA PHE A 16 43.39 -15.56 31.26
C PHE A 16 42.69 -16.57 32.18
N ASP A 17 42.24 -16.09 33.34
CA ASP A 17 41.38 -16.87 34.22
C ASP A 17 40.00 -16.95 33.56
N PHE A 18 39.90 -17.80 32.54
CA PHE A 18 38.67 -18.03 31.81
C PHE A 18 37.72 -18.75 32.75
N ASP A 19 36.81 -17.98 33.35
CA ASP A 19 35.68 -18.53 34.09
C ASP A 19 34.78 -19.27 33.09
N TYR A 20 35.06 -20.55 32.89
CA TYR A 20 34.35 -21.44 31.97
C TYR A 20 32.84 -21.44 32.25
N TRP A 21 32.43 -21.22 33.51
CA TRP A 21 31.02 -21.08 33.89
C TRP A 21 30.41 -19.78 33.39
N LYS A 22 31.11 -18.65 33.47
CA LYS A 22 30.64 -17.39 32.85
C LYS A 22 30.55 -17.53 31.33
N ILE A 23 31.55 -18.15 30.70
CA ILE A 23 31.54 -18.40 29.24
C ILE A 23 30.35 -19.27 28.84
N ALA A 24 30.11 -20.39 29.55
CA ALA A 24 28.98 -21.27 29.30
C ALA A 24 27.62 -20.55 29.47
N LYS A 25 27.48 -19.68 30.48
CA LYS A 25 26.27 -18.86 30.67
C LYS A 25 26.06 -17.88 29.51
N ILE A 26 27.12 -17.23 29.05
CA ILE A 26 27.05 -16.30 27.92
C ILE A 26 26.67 -17.03 26.63
N ILE A 27 27.29 -18.18 26.35
CA ILE A 27 26.95 -19.03 25.20
C ILE A 27 25.50 -19.48 25.27
N GLY A 28 25.04 -19.93 26.45
CA GLY A 28 23.65 -20.31 26.66
C GLY A 28 22.68 -19.16 26.38
N LEU A 29 22.99 -17.95 26.86
CA LEU A 29 22.17 -16.76 26.60
C LEU A 29 22.13 -16.41 25.11
N ILE A 30 23.27 -16.43 24.42
CA ILE A 30 23.35 -16.18 22.97
C ILE A 30 22.52 -17.22 22.21
N ALA A 31 22.64 -18.50 22.57
CA ALA A 31 21.86 -19.58 21.96
C ALA A 31 20.35 -19.34 22.12
N VAL A 32 19.88 -18.93 23.31
CA VAL A 32 18.48 -18.58 23.54
C VAL A 32 18.06 -17.41 22.64
N VAL A 33 18.84 -16.34 22.58
CA VAL A 33 18.54 -15.17 21.71
C VAL A 33 18.46 -15.58 20.24
N VAL A 34 19.38 -16.42 19.77
CA VAL A 34 19.38 -16.94 18.39
C VAL A 34 18.14 -17.79 18.14
N LEU A 35 17.79 -18.72 19.04
CA LEU A 35 16.60 -19.57 18.89
C LEU A 35 15.31 -18.74 18.86
N VAL A 36 15.18 -17.75 19.75
CA VAL A 36 14.05 -16.81 19.74
C VAL A 36 14.02 -16.04 18.43
N LYS A 37 15.17 -15.55 17.93
CA LYS A 37 15.21 -14.81 16.68
C LYS A 37 14.83 -15.68 15.48
N LEU A 38 15.27 -16.93 15.44
CA LEU A 38 14.92 -17.89 14.39
C LEU A 38 13.42 -18.20 14.41
N TYR A 39 12.83 -18.38 15.60
CA TYR A 39 11.39 -18.56 15.75
C TYR A 39 10.61 -17.33 15.27
N CYS A 40 10.98 -16.13 15.74
CA CYS A 40 10.29 -14.88 15.38
C CYS A 40 10.49 -14.48 13.91
N ARG A 41 11.58 -14.91 13.26
CA ARG A 41 11.81 -14.71 11.82
C ARG A 41 10.73 -15.42 10.98
N GLY A 42 10.21 -16.55 11.45
CA GLY A 42 9.18 -17.31 10.75
C GLY A 42 9.69 -18.07 9.52
N ALA A 43 8.75 -18.62 8.76
CA ALA A 43 9.04 -19.44 7.58
C ALA A 43 9.57 -18.60 6.42
N THR A 44 10.33 -19.25 5.54
CA THR A 44 10.84 -18.67 4.28
C THR A 44 10.15 -19.36 3.12
N ASN A 45 9.79 -18.61 2.08
CA ASN A 45 9.19 -19.19 0.90
C ASN A 45 10.22 -20.01 0.13
N LEU A 46 9.91 -21.28 -0.12
CA LEU A 46 10.73 -22.20 -0.91
C LEU A 46 10.24 -22.32 -2.36
N ALA A 47 9.07 -21.78 -2.70
CA ALA A 47 8.56 -21.84 -4.05
C ALA A 47 9.37 -20.92 -4.97
N GLU A 48 9.99 -21.51 -5.98
CA GLU A 48 10.66 -20.78 -7.06
C GLU A 48 9.76 -20.78 -8.30
N ARG A 49 9.30 -19.58 -8.69
CA ARG A 49 8.52 -19.38 -9.90
C ARG A 49 9.01 -18.14 -10.63
N GLN A 50 9.39 -18.31 -11.89
CA GLN A 50 9.67 -17.19 -12.78
C GLN A 50 8.34 -16.51 -13.18
N LEU A 51 8.32 -15.19 -13.15
CA LEU A 51 7.12 -14.36 -13.37
C LEU A 51 7.24 -13.49 -14.63
N HIS A 52 8.16 -13.83 -15.53
CA HIS A 52 8.31 -13.18 -16.82
C HIS A 52 6.96 -13.06 -17.56
N SER A 53 6.69 -11.87 -18.10
CA SER A 53 5.45 -11.52 -18.80
C SER A 53 4.17 -11.54 -17.93
N LYS A 54 4.26 -11.71 -16.61
CA LYS A 54 3.11 -11.60 -15.71
C LYS A 54 2.88 -10.14 -15.32
N VAL A 55 1.63 -9.67 -15.39
CA VAL A 55 1.28 -8.30 -15.00
C VAL A 55 0.70 -8.31 -13.59
N VAL A 56 1.36 -7.57 -12.70
CA VAL A 56 1.03 -7.48 -11.26
C VAL A 56 0.69 -6.03 -10.90
N ILE A 57 -0.52 -5.81 -10.42
CA ILE A 57 -0.90 -4.55 -9.77
C ILE A 57 -0.56 -4.66 -8.28
N VAL A 58 0.12 -3.66 -7.71
CA VAL A 58 0.45 -3.65 -6.28
C VAL A 58 0.00 -2.34 -5.64
N THR A 59 -0.83 -2.43 -4.59
CA THR A 59 -1.09 -1.31 -3.69
C THR A 59 -0.15 -1.38 -2.49
N GLY A 60 0.38 -0.23 -2.04
CA GLY A 60 1.30 -0.19 -0.89
C GLY A 60 2.70 -0.77 -1.19
N GLY A 61 3.09 -0.81 -2.47
CA GLY A 61 4.36 -1.39 -2.93
C GLY A 61 5.60 -0.53 -2.72
N THR A 62 5.51 0.62 -2.06
CA THR A 62 6.63 1.57 -1.89
C THR A 62 7.31 1.50 -0.53
N THR A 63 6.71 0.82 0.46
CA THR A 63 7.30 0.73 1.81
C THR A 63 7.05 -0.63 2.47
N GLY A 64 7.89 -0.98 3.43
CA GLY A 64 7.70 -2.15 4.29
C GLY A 64 7.54 -3.45 3.50
N ILE A 65 6.58 -4.27 3.91
CA ILE A 65 6.34 -5.60 3.31
C ILE A 65 5.99 -5.49 1.81
N GLY A 66 5.24 -4.48 1.42
CA GLY A 66 4.84 -4.29 0.03
C GLY A 66 6.02 -3.93 -0.89
N ALA A 67 7.00 -3.17 -0.39
CA ALA A 67 8.24 -2.89 -1.14
C ALA A 67 9.07 -4.15 -1.38
N GLU A 68 9.27 -4.95 -0.34
CA GLU A 68 10.02 -6.21 -0.45
C GLU A 68 9.30 -7.23 -1.34
N THR A 69 7.97 -7.28 -1.25
CA THR A 69 7.14 -8.11 -2.14
C THR A 69 7.30 -7.64 -3.59
N THR A 70 7.23 -6.33 -3.83
CA THR A 70 7.40 -5.74 -5.17
C THR A 70 8.78 -6.06 -5.74
N LEU A 71 9.83 -5.82 -4.97
CA LEU A 71 11.21 -6.10 -5.34
C LEU A 71 11.38 -7.57 -5.74
N ALA A 72 10.93 -8.50 -4.91
CA ALA A 72 11.07 -9.92 -5.16
C ALA A 72 10.23 -10.41 -6.37
N LEU A 73 9.06 -9.82 -6.64
CA LEU A 73 8.28 -10.11 -7.85
C LEU A 73 8.98 -9.55 -9.10
N ALA A 74 9.51 -8.32 -9.03
CA ALA A 74 10.25 -7.69 -10.12
C ALA A 74 11.55 -8.43 -10.46
N GLN A 75 12.30 -8.91 -9.46
CA GLN A 75 13.49 -9.75 -9.64
C GLN A 75 13.21 -11.05 -10.43
N ARG A 76 11.96 -11.51 -10.43
CA ARG A 76 11.50 -12.70 -11.16
C ARG A 76 10.93 -12.36 -12.55
N GLY A 77 11.10 -11.12 -13.00
CA GLY A 77 10.70 -10.66 -14.33
C GLY A 77 9.22 -10.25 -14.46
N ALA A 78 8.50 -10.08 -13.35
CA ALA A 78 7.13 -9.59 -13.40
C ALA A 78 7.06 -8.15 -13.90
N GLN A 79 6.06 -7.83 -14.71
CA GLN A 79 5.69 -6.46 -15.02
C GLN A 79 4.88 -5.90 -13.84
N ILE A 80 5.41 -4.88 -13.19
CA ILE A 80 4.81 -4.26 -12.00
C ILE A 80 4.09 -2.97 -12.39
N VAL A 81 2.84 -2.82 -11.92
CA VAL A 81 2.09 -1.56 -11.91
C VAL A 81 1.85 -1.17 -10.46
N LEU A 82 2.68 -0.27 -9.95
CA LEU A 82 2.58 0.29 -8.61
C LEU A 82 1.46 1.32 -8.56
N LEU A 83 0.48 1.08 -7.69
CA LEU A 83 -0.55 2.06 -7.38
C LEU A 83 -0.08 2.89 -6.18
N THR A 84 0.25 4.15 -6.44
CA THR A 84 0.91 5.03 -5.47
C THR A 84 0.04 6.24 -5.18
N ARG A 85 0.05 6.72 -3.93
CA ARG A 85 -0.74 7.90 -3.55
C ARG A 85 -0.25 9.17 -4.25
N GLN A 86 1.07 9.31 -4.36
CA GLN A 86 1.69 10.45 -5.02
C GLN A 86 1.60 10.31 -6.55
N PRO A 87 1.65 11.42 -7.31
CA PRO A 87 1.72 11.35 -8.75
C PRO A 87 2.96 10.60 -9.22
N ALA A 88 2.90 9.95 -10.39
CA ALA A 88 4.06 9.27 -10.97
C ALA A 88 5.25 10.22 -11.31
N SER A 89 4.97 11.52 -11.41
CA SER A 89 5.99 12.57 -11.60
C SER A 89 6.64 13.04 -10.30
N ASP A 90 6.20 12.53 -9.14
CA ASP A 90 6.81 12.85 -7.85
C ASP A 90 8.26 12.33 -7.80
N PRO A 91 9.26 13.16 -7.41
CA PRO A 91 10.66 12.76 -7.44
C PRO A 91 10.96 11.46 -6.67
N PHE A 92 10.29 11.24 -5.53
CA PHE A 92 10.49 10.02 -4.76
C PHE A 92 10.01 8.78 -5.52
N ILE A 93 8.89 8.89 -6.25
CA ILE A 93 8.35 7.76 -7.03
C ILE A 93 9.25 7.47 -8.24
N VAL A 94 9.74 8.51 -8.92
CA VAL A 94 10.69 8.37 -10.03
C VAL A 94 11.96 7.66 -9.55
N ASP A 95 12.59 8.17 -8.48
CA ASP A 95 13.82 7.59 -7.93
C ASP A 95 13.59 6.14 -7.44
N PHE A 96 12.45 5.86 -6.81
CA PHE A 96 12.12 4.52 -6.34
C PHE A 96 11.96 3.52 -7.49
N ILE A 97 11.34 3.91 -8.60
CA ILE A 97 11.18 3.05 -9.78
C ILE A 97 12.53 2.80 -10.44
N GLU A 98 13.35 3.84 -10.62
CA GLU A 98 14.69 3.70 -11.22
C GLU A 98 15.61 2.81 -10.37
N ASP A 99 15.57 2.95 -9.04
CA ASP A 99 16.30 2.07 -8.13
C ASP A 99 15.81 0.61 -8.23
N LEU A 100 14.50 0.38 -8.30
CA LEU A 100 13.95 -0.96 -8.52
C LEU A 100 14.36 -1.54 -9.87
N ARG A 101 14.29 -0.77 -10.96
CA ARG A 101 14.72 -1.20 -12.30
C ARG A 101 16.19 -1.61 -12.28
N THR A 102 17.04 -0.77 -11.69
CA THR A 102 18.48 -1.02 -11.56
C THR A 102 18.77 -2.27 -10.73
N LYS A 103 18.13 -2.43 -9.57
CA LYS A 103 18.33 -3.60 -8.68
C LYS A 103 17.84 -4.92 -9.27
N THR A 104 16.84 -4.85 -10.14
CA THR A 104 16.19 -6.05 -10.69
C THR A 104 16.53 -6.33 -12.14
N ASN A 105 17.22 -5.40 -12.81
CA ASN A 105 17.46 -5.41 -14.26
C ASN A 105 16.16 -5.63 -15.05
N ASN A 106 15.07 -4.97 -14.62
CA ASN A 106 13.73 -5.14 -15.17
C ASN A 106 13.07 -3.77 -15.40
N GLU A 107 13.02 -3.35 -16.67
CA GLU A 107 12.44 -2.08 -17.09
C GLU A 107 10.91 -2.02 -16.98
N LEU A 108 10.24 -3.17 -16.83
CA LEU A 108 8.78 -3.29 -16.84
C LEU A 108 8.14 -2.94 -15.49
N ILE A 109 8.63 -1.88 -14.85
CA ILE A 109 8.11 -1.35 -13.59
C ILE A 109 7.51 0.03 -13.87
N TYR A 110 6.24 0.20 -13.54
CA TYR A 110 5.46 1.41 -13.82
C TYR A 110 4.75 1.86 -12.54
N ALA A 111 4.44 3.15 -12.44
CA ALA A 111 3.56 3.68 -11.41
C ALA A 111 2.37 4.44 -12.01
N GLU A 112 1.23 4.31 -11.35
CA GLU A 112 0.01 5.06 -11.62
C GLU A 112 -0.48 5.68 -10.31
N GLN A 113 -1.01 6.91 -10.40
CA GLN A 113 -1.49 7.62 -9.23
C GLN A 113 -2.87 7.11 -8.82
N VAL A 114 -2.95 6.53 -7.62
CA VAL A 114 -4.18 6.10 -6.96
C VAL A 114 -4.08 6.43 -5.48
N ASP A 115 -4.77 7.50 -5.07
CA ASP A 115 -5.00 7.76 -3.66
C ASP A 115 -6.15 6.89 -3.15
N LEU A 116 -5.82 5.89 -2.33
CA LEU A 116 -6.83 5.02 -1.71
C LEU A 116 -7.70 5.75 -0.67
N ALA A 117 -7.36 6.97 -0.28
CA ALA A 117 -8.23 7.81 0.54
C ALA A 117 -9.31 8.55 -0.27
N SER A 118 -9.29 8.48 -1.61
CA SER A 118 -10.27 9.13 -2.49
C SER A 118 -10.96 8.15 -3.45
N THR A 119 -12.29 8.06 -3.35
CA THR A 119 -13.13 7.28 -4.26
C THR A 119 -12.96 7.73 -5.71
N HIS A 120 -12.86 9.04 -5.95
CA HIS A 120 -12.64 9.58 -7.29
C HIS A 120 -11.33 9.10 -7.92
N SER A 121 -10.23 9.11 -7.16
CA SER A 121 -8.92 8.67 -7.65
C SER A 121 -8.94 7.19 -8.04
N ILE A 122 -9.57 6.35 -7.22
CA ILE A 122 -9.72 4.92 -7.47
C ILE A 122 -10.55 4.69 -8.73
N ARG A 123 -11.72 5.35 -8.84
CA ARG A 123 -12.59 5.24 -10.01
C ARG A 123 -11.87 5.66 -11.29
N LYS A 124 -11.14 6.77 -11.28
CA LYS A 124 -10.39 7.27 -12.45
C LYS A 124 -9.38 6.25 -12.97
N PHE A 125 -8.62 5.62 -12.09
CA PHE A 125 -7.67 4.58 -12.48
C PHE A 125 -8.38 3.31 -12.96
N ALA A 126 -9.36 2.82 -12.19
CA ALA A 126 -10.00 1.55 -12.48
C ALA A 126 -10.81 1.59 -13.79
N THR A 127 -11.50 2.70 -14.07
CA THR A 127 -12.19 2.94 -15.36
C THR A 127 -11.19 2.99 -16.53
N LYS A 128 -10.13 3.79 -16.41
CA LYS A 128 -9.02 3.80 -17.40
C LYS A 128 -8.44 2.41 -17.65
N TRP A 129 -8.38 1.55 -16.64
CA TRP A 129 -7.88 0.18 -16.79
C TRP A 129 -8.85 -0.71 -17.58
N ILE A 130 -10.14 -0.69 -17.24
CA ILE A 130 -11.15 -1.53 -17.90
C ILE A 130 -11.52 -1.06 -19.31
N ASP A 131 -11.33 0.23 -19.62
CA ASP A 131 -11.64 0.82 -20.93
C ASP A 131 -10.67 0.40 -22.04
N ASN A 132 -9.58 -0.32 -21.71
CA ASN A 132 -8.65 -0.83 -22.71
C ASN A 132 -9.30 -1.97 -23.52
N ALA A 133 -9.35 -1.80 -24.84
CA ALA A 133 -9.80 -2.82 -25.79
C ALA A 133 -8.64 -3.18 -26.75
N PRO A 134 -8.11 -4.42 -26.74
CA PRO A 134 -8.54 -5.56 -25.91
C PRO A 134 -8.18 -5.41 -24.42
N PRO A 135 -8.86 -6.15 -23.52
CA PRO A 135 -8.57 -6.12 -22.09
C PRO A 135 -7.08 -6.36 -21.80
N ARG A 136 -6.49 -5.49 -20.96
CA ARG A 136 -5.09 -5.65 -20.55
C ARG A 136 -4.90 -6.96 -19.81
N ARG A 137 -3.73 -7.57 -20.02
CA ARG A 137 -3.26 -8.70 -19.21
C ARG A 137 -3.22 -8.31 -17.74
N LEU A 138 -3.79 -9.15 -16.89
CA LEU A 138 -3.76 -9.02 -15.43
C LEU A 138 -3.63 -10.40 -14.83
N ASP A 139 -2.47 -10.73 -14.25
CA ASP A 139 -2.23 -12.04 -13.63
C ASP A 139 -2.32 -11.95 -12.10
N MET A 140 -2.05 -10.78 -11.51
CA MET A 140 -2.06 -10.66 -10.05
C MET A 140 -2.42 -9.25 -9.57
N ILE A 141 -3.15 -9.19 -8.47
CA ILE A 141 -3.36 -7.97 -7.69
C ILE A 141 -2.90 -8.24 -6.27
N VAL A 142 -1.96 -7.44 -5.77
CA VAL A 142 -1.46 -7.50 -4.40
C VAL A 142 -1.99 -6.29 -3.63
N LEU A 143 -2.95 -6.55 -2.73
CA LEU A 143 -3.54 -5.54 -1.86
C LEU A 143 -2.73 -5.46 -0.56
N CYS A 144 -1.66 -4.68 -0.55
CA CYS A 144 -0.75 -4.53 0.59
C CYS A 144 -0.86 -3.16 1.28
N ALA A 145 -1.49 -2.17 0.65
CA ALA A 145 -1.67 -0.87 1.26
C ALA A 145 -2.47 -0.96 2.56
N ALA A 146 -2.00 -0.26 3.58
CA ALA A 146 -2.73 -0.08 4.81
C ALA A 146 -2.40 1.27 5.47
N SER A 147 -3.40 1.91 6.04
CA SER A 147 -3.26 2.99 7.02
C SER A 147 -3.50 2.44 8.42
N LEU A 148 -2.86 3.07 9.40
CA LEU A 148 -2.92 2.72 10.80
C LEU A 148 -2.77 3.98 11.64
N THR A 149 -3.84 4.36 12.34
CA THR A 149 -3.80 5.46 13.29
C THR A 149 -3.05 5.03 14.55
N PRO A 150 -2.02 5.75 15.03
CA PRO A 150 -1.29 5.37 16.24
C PRO A 150 -2.13 5.53 17.53
N PRO A 151 -1.83 4.76 18.60
CA PRO A 151 -2.51 4.90 19.87
C PRO A 151 -2.36 6.29 20.47
N GLY A 152 -3.46 6.88 20.94
CA GLY A 152 -3.48 8.23 21.52
C GLY A 152 -3.55 9.37 20.52
N LYS A 153 -3.72 9.09 19.22
CA LYS A 153 -4.10 10.08 18.21
C LYS A 153 -5.62 10.06 18.00
N PRO A 154 -6.23 11.22 17.65
CA PRO A 154 -7.64 11.27 17.32
C PRO A 154 -7.94 10.50 16.03
N MET A 155 -9.22 10.21 15.82
CA MET A 155 -9.71 9.63 14.57
C MET A 155 -9.34 10.52 13.39
N ALA A 156 -8.70 9.93 12.38
CA ALA A 156 -8.37 10.61 11.13
C ALA A 156 -9.49 10.39 10.10
N LEU A 157 -9.87 11.46 9.41
CA LEU A 157 -10.86 11.44 8.34
C LEU A 157 -10.18 11.75 7.01
N THR A 158 -10.64 11.11 5.94
CA THR A 158 -10.27 11.47 4.58
C THR A 158 -10.90 12.80 4.18
N SER A 159 -10.48 13.38 3.06
CA SER A 159 -11.11 14.58 2.49
C SER A 159 -12.60 14.39 2.18
N GLU A 160 -13.02 13.13 2.04
CA GLU A 160 -14.39 12.70 1.72
C GLU A 160 -15.19 12.36 3.01
N GLY A 161 -14.63 12.61 4.20
CA GLY A 161 -15.32 12.47 5.48
C GLY A 161 -15.44 11.04 6.01
N ILE A 162 -14.70 10.09 5.43
CA ILE A 162 -14.68 8.68 5.87
C ILE A 162 -13.49 8.47 6.82
N GLU A 163 -13.63 7.61 7.83
CA GLU A 163 -12.50 7.23 8.68
C GLU A 163 -11.36 6.61 7.85
N GLU A 164 -10.14 7.12 8.02
CA GLU A 164 -9.01 6.84 7.13
C GLU A 164 -8.64 5.35 7.12
N THR A 165 -8.62 4.70 8.29
CA THR A 165 -8.27 3.27 8.40
C THR A 165 -9.29 2.40 7.67
N TRP A 166 -10.58 2.67 7.84
CA TRP A 166 -11.69 2.01 7.16
C TRP A 166 -11.64 2.24 5.66
N MET A 167 -11.43 3.49 5.24
CA MET A 167 -11.34 3.85 3.82
C MET A 167 -10.18 3.11 3.14
N VAL A 168 -8.95 3.29 3.63
CA VAL A 168 -7.74 2.78 2.96
C VAL A 168 -7.64 1.25 3.04
N ASN A 169 -7.95 0.65 4.20
CA ASN A 169 -7.72 -0.79 4.40
C ASN A 169 -8.85 -1.65 3.82
N TYR A 170 -10.06 -1.11 3.74
CA TYR A 170 -11.24 -1.88 3.37
C TYR A 170 -11.98 -1.29 2.17
N LEU A 171 -12.58 -0.09 2.32
CA LEU A 171 -13.52 0.44 1.33
C LEU A 171 -12.87 0.72 -0.02
N ALA A 172 -11.61 1.17 -0.03
CA ALA A 172 -10.84 1.40 -1.23
C ALA A 172 -10.57 0.10 -2.01
N ASN A 173 -10.28 -0.99 -1.30
CA ASN A 173 -10.08 -2.30 -1.91
C ASN A 173 -11.39 -2.87 -2.46
N PHE A 174 -12.49 -2.69 -1.72
CA PHE A 174 -13.84 -3.00 -2.19
C PHE A 174 -14.14 -2.27 -3.50
N HIS A 175 -13.97 -0.96 -3.51
CA HIS A 175 -14.28 -0.12 -4.66
C HIS A 175 -13.39 -0.44 -5.87
N LEU A 176 -12.08 -0.59 -5.66
CA LEU A 176 -11.11 -0.92 -6.70
C LEU A 176 -11.44 -2.26 -7.36
N LEU A 177 -11.66 -3.32 -6.57
CA LEU A 177 -11.93 -4.66 -7.11
C LEU A 177 -13.32 -4.77 -7.75
N SER A 178 -14.32 -4.07 -7.21
CA SER A 178 -15.66 -4.03 -7.83
C SER A 178 -15.61 -3.43 -9.24
N ILE A 179 -14.84 -2.36 -9.46
CA ILE A 179 -14.67 -1.77 -10.81
C ILE A 179 -13.77 -2.63 -11.70
N LEU A 180 -12.68 -3.22 -11.16
CA LEU A 180 -11.78 -4.08 -11.94
C LEU A 180 -12.34 -5.47 -12.24
N SER A 181 -13.46 -5.86 -11.62
CA SER A 181 -14.08 -7.18 -11.75
C SER A 181 -14.26 -7.65 -13.20
N PRO A 182 -14.72 -6.82 -14.16
CA PRO A 182 -14.79 -7.22 -15.58
C PRO A 182 -13.42 -7.57 -16.17
N ALA A 183 -12.37 -6.80 -15.88
CA ALA A 183 -11.02 -7.05 -16.38
C ALA A 183 -10.38 -8.31 -15.77
N ILE A 184 -10.71 -8.62 -14.51
CA ILE A 184 -10.31 -9.86 -13.83
C ILE A 184 -10.98 -11.07 -14.52
N ARG A 185 -12.29 -10.98 -14.76
CA ARG A 185 -13.09 -12.05 -15.39
C ARG A 185 -12.77 -12.27 -16.86
N ALA A 186 -12.31 -11.24 -17.56
CA ALA A 186 -11.96 -11.30 -18.98
C ALA A 186 -10.64 -12.02 -19.26
N GLN A 187 -9.87 -12.43 -18.24
CA GLN A 187 -8.60 -13.10 -18.48
C GLN A 187 -8.79 -14.51 -19.07
N PRO A 188 -7.96 -14.90 -20.06
CA PRO A 188 -7.99 -16.23 -20.66
C PRO A 188 -7.89 -17.38 -19.64
N PRO A 189 -8.53 -18.54 -19.88
CA PRO A 189 -8.68 -19.60 -18.88
C PRO A 189 -7.36 -20.29 -18.50
N ASP A 190 -6.34 -20.23 -19.36
CA ASP A 190 -4.99 -20.72 -19.10
C ASP A 190 -4.24 -19.87 -18.05
N ARG A 191 -4.75 -18.68 -17.72
CA ARG A 191 -4.10 -17.79 -16.77
C ARG A 191 -4.48 -18.12 -15.34
N ASP A 192 -3.48 -18.09 -14.48
CA ASP A 192 -3.61 -18.17 -13.04
C ASP A 192 -3.70 -16.74 -12.49
N VAL A 193 -4.93 -16.25 -12.26
CA VAL A 193 -5.19 -14.90 -11.78
C VAL A 193 -5.33 -14.91 -10.27
N ARG A 194 -4.47 -14.17 -9.56
CA ARG A 194 -4.45 -14.17 -8.08
C ARG A 194 -4.71 -12.81 -7.49
N ILE A 195 -5.55 -12.74 -6.47
CA ILE A 195 -5.86 -11.51 -5.75
C ILE A 195 -5.45 -11.74 -4.29
N LEU A 196 -4.32 -11.15 -3.92
CA LEU A 196 -3.72 -11.32 -2.60
C LEU A 196 -4.22 -10.24 -1.66
N PHE A 197 -4.97 -10.64 -0.63
CA PHE A 197 -5.48 -9.75 0.41
C PHE A 197 -4.56 -9.79 1.62
N THR A 198 -3.82 -8.71 1.88
CA THR A 198 -2.93 -8.65 3.05
C THR A 198 -3.73 -8.34 4.32
N THR A 199 -3.90 -9.36 5.16
CA THR A 199 -4.56 -9.28 6.47
C THR A 199 -3.54 -9.41 7.60
N CYS A 200 -3.99 -9.51 8.85
CA CYS A 200 -3.17 -9.84 10.01
C CYS A 200 -4.05 -10.35 11.14
N SER A 201 -3.47 -11.02 12.14
CA SER A 201 -4.18 -11.59 13.30
C SER A 201 -5.09 -10.64 14.07
N SER A 202 -4.98 -9.32 13.87
CA SER A 202 -5.87 -8.31 14.48
C SER A 202 -7.35 -8.54 14.14
N TYR A 203 -7.69 -9.14 13.00
CA TYR A 203 -9.09 -9.44 12.65
C TYR A 203 -9.76 -10.35 13.72
N ILE A 204 -8.97 -11.22 14.36
CA ILE A 204 -9.44 -12.15 15.41
C ILE A 204 -10.02 -11.36 16.58
N SER A 205 -9.36 -10.27 16.98
CA SER A 205 -9.75 -9.39 18.08
C SER A 205 -10.80 -8.33 17.73
N SER A 206 -11.31 -8.32 16.50
CA SER A 206 -12.29 -7.31 16.07
C SER A 206 -13.60 -7.43 16.85
N PRO A 207 -14.31 -6.33 17.14
CA PRO A 207 -15.75 -6.40 17.37
C PRO A 207 -16.45 -7.07 16.19
N THR A 208 -17.64 -7.64 16.41
CA THR A 208 -18.51 -8.09 15.32
C THR A 208 -18.81 -6.92 14.37
N ILE A 209 -19.03 -7.25 13.11
CA ILE A 209 -19.38 -6.30 12.05
C ILE A 209 -20.73 -6.74 11.51
N GLU A 210 -21.66 -5.81 11.38
CA GLU A 210 -22.92 -6.06 10.70
C GLU A 210 -22.93 -5.37 9.34
N ASP A 211 -23.15 -4.05 9.34
CA ASP A 211 -23.19 -3.20 8.14
C ASP A 211 -21.98 -2.28 8.00
N GLY A 212 -21.14 -2.19 9.03
CA GLY A 212 -19.95 -1.33 9.04
C GLY A 212 -20.22 0.13 9.38
N GLU A 213 -21.47 0.52 9.71
CA GLU A 213 -21.77 1.87 10.20
C GLU A 213 -21.03 2.18 11.50
N GLU A 214 -20.71 1.16 12.29
CA GLU A 214 -19.96 1.33 13.54
C GLU A 214 -18.51 1.77 13.31
N ALA A 215 -17.99 1.65 12.07
CA ALA A 215 -16.71 2.24 11.69
C ALA A 215 -16.77 3.77 11.57
N LEU A 216 -17.97 4.33 11.38
CA LEU A 216 -18.22 5.76 11.27
C LEU A 216 -18.57 6.41 12.63
N ASP A 217 -18.86 5.60 13.66
CA ASP A 217 -19.18 6.09 15.00
C ASP A 217 -17.93 6.52 15.79
N ALA A 218 -17.69 7.82 15.84
CA ALA A 218 -16.59 8.44 16.58
C ALA A 218 -16.59 8.10 18.09
N LYS A 219 -17.75 7.83 18.71
CA LYS A 219 -17.84 7.56 20.15
C LYS A 219 -17.32 6.18 20.53
N LYS A 220 -17.49 5.20 19.63
CA LYS A 220 -17.03 3.82 19.82
C LYS A 220 -15.65 3.57 19.21
N TRP A 221 -15.05 4.61 18.62
CA TRP A 221 -13.80 4.51 17.90
C TRP A 221 -12.61 4.35 18.86
N SER A 222 -11.71 3.44 18.51
CA SER A 222 -10.36 3.40 19.06
C SER A 222 -9.41 2.89 17.97
N PRO A 223 -8.14 3.30 17.96
CA PRO A 223 -7.22 2.95 16.87
C PRO A 223 -7.09 1.44 16.64
N GLY A 224 -7.00 0.65 17.72
CA GLY A 224 -6.91 -0.80 17.64
C GLY A 224 -8.18 -1.46 17.13
N LYS A 225 -9.36 -1.02 17.61
CA LYS A 225 -10.64 -1.55 17.14
C LYS A 225 -10.90 -1.19 15.68
N ALA A 226 -10.60 0.05 15.26
CA ALA A 226 -10.76 0.50 13.88
C ALA A 226 -9.90 -0.33 12.91
N TYR A 227 -8.63 -0.55 13.25
CA TYR A 227 -7.74 -1.39 12.46
C TYR A 227 -8.22 -2.85 12.41
N ALA A 228 -8.54 -3.46 13.56
CA ALA A 228 -9.07 -4.82 13.64
C ALA A 228 -10.35 -4.99 12.81
N ARG A 229 -11.28 -4.02 12.91
CA ARG A 229 -12.53 -4.00 12.15
C ARG A 229 -12.27 -3.91 10.65
N SER A 230 -11.36 -3.04 10.22
CA SER A 230 -11.00 -2.92 8.80
C SER A 230 -10.45 -4.23 8.22
N LYS A 231 -9.66 -4.98 9.00
CA LYS A 231 -9.11 -6.28 8.58
C LYS A 231 -10.16 -7.40 8.57
N LEU A 232 -11.10 -7.39 9.52
CA LEU A 232 -12.23 -8.31 9.50
C LEU A 232 -13.15 -8.04 8.29
N ALA A 233 -13.50 -6.77 8.04
CA ALA A 233 -14.30 -6.38 6.88
C ALA A 233 -13.63 -6.77 5.55
N LEU A 234 -12.32 -6.57 5.44
CA LEU A 234 -11.52 -6.99 4.28
C LEU A 234 -11.59 -8.51 4.06
N MET A 235 -11.60 -9.31 5.13
CA MET A 235 -11.71 -10.77 5.04
C MET A 235 -13.12 -11.23 4.64
N VAL A 236 -14.16 -10.65 5.26
CA VAL A 236 -15.57 -10.91 4.90
C VAL A 236 -15.81 -10.58 3.43
N PHE A 237 -15.34 -9.41 2.98
CA PHE A 237 -15.45 -9.00 1.58
C PHE A 237 -14.66 -9.91 0.65
N GLY A 238 -13.42 -10.30 0.97
CA GLY A 238 -12.66 -11.20 0.09
C GLY A 238 -13.36 -12.55 -0.10
N GLN A 239 -14.02 -13.09 0.93
CA GLN A 239 -14.81 -14.32 0.82
C GLN A 239 -16.04 -14.11 -0.06
N ALA A 240 -16.78 -13.02 0.15
CA ALA A 240 -17.91 -12.65 -0.70
C ALA A 240 -17.47 -12.46 -2.17
N PHE A 241 -16.35 -11.78 -2.38
CA PHE A 241 -15.78 -11.50 -3.70
C PHE A 241 -15.38 -12.80 -4.41
N GLN A 242 -14.76 -13.76 -3.71
CA GLN A 242 -14.51 -15.09 -4.27
C GLN A 242 -15.80 -15.75 -4.76
N LYS A 243 -16.87 -15.75 -3.94
CA LYS A 243 -18.17 -16.30 -4.35
C LYS A 243 -18.75 -15.57 -5.58
N HIS A 244 -18.60 -14.25 -5.66
CA HIS A 244 -19.02 -13.47 -6.83
C HIS A 244 -18.18 -13.73 -8.10
N LEU A 245 -16.93 -14.16 -7.95
CA LEU A 245 -16.09 -14.62 -9.04
C LEU A 245 -16.54 -16.01 -9.51
N ASP A 246 -16.76 -16.93 -8.58
CA ASP A 246 -17.17 -18.31 -8.88
C ASP A 246 -18.57 -18.39 -9.49
N ALA A 247 -19.49 -17.50 -9.08
CA ALA A 247 -20.84 -17.43 -9.62
C ALA A 247 -20.91 -16.87 -11.06
N TYR A 248 -19.84 -16.21 -11.53
CA TYR A 248 -19.82 -15.66 -12.89
C TYR A 248 -19.64 -16.77 -13.92
N LYS A 249 -20.62 -16.89 -14.81
CA LYS A 249 -20.57 -17.82 -15.95
C LYS A 249 -19.72 -17.20 -17.06
N ARG A 250 -18.57 -17.81 -17.34
CA ARG A 250 -17.70 -17.37 -18.43
C ARG A 250 -18.31 -17.68 -19.80
N PRO A 251 -18.01 -16.87 -20.84
CA PRO A 251 -18.47 -17.14 -22.20
C PRO A 251 -17.96 -18.47 -22.79
N ASP A 252 -16.82 -18.95 -22.31
CA ASP A 252 -16.20 -20.22 -22.70
C ASP A 252 -16.75 -21.45 -21.95
N GLY A 253 -17.66 -21.25 -20.98
CA GLY A 253 -18.25 -22.32 -20.17
C GLY A 253 -17.29 -22.97 -19.15
N LEU A 254 -16.04 -22.49 -19.05
CA LEU A 254 -15.06 -22.99 -18.09
C LEU A 254 -15.25 -22.34 -16.70
N PRO A 255 -14.74 -22.96 -15.62
CA PRO A 255 -14.77 -22.35 -14.30
C PRO A 255 -13.93 -21.06 -14.25
N MET A 256 -14.23 -20.21 -13.27
CA MET A 256 -13.45 -19.01 -13.01
C MET A 256 -12.00 -19.36 -12.66
N ASN A 257 -11.05 -18.63 -13.26
CA ASN A 257 -9.61 -18.80 -13.05
C ASN A 257 -8.99 -17.78 -12.09
N ALA A 258 -9.80 -16.82 -11.61
CA ALA A 258 -9.41 -15.84 -10.62
C ALA A 258 -9.66 -16.34 -9.20
N ARG A 259 -8.66 -16.19 -8.32
CA ARG A 259 -8.74 -16.64 -6.93
C ARG A 259 -8.30 -15.57 -5.95
N VAL A 260 -9.06 -15.44 -4.86
CA VAL A 260 -8.72 -14.68 -3.67
C VAL A 260 -7.88 -15.54 -2.75
N VAL A 261 -6.77 -14.97 -2.27
CA VAL A 261 -5.92 -15.59 -1.25
C VAL A 261 -5.63 -14.55 -0.18
N PHE A 262 -5.98 -14.85 1.07
CA PHE A 262 -5.63 -14.03 2.22
C PHE A 262 -4.23 -14.36 2.69
N VAL A 263 -3.48 -13.35 3.12
CA VAL A 263 -2.12 -13.52 3.59
C VAL A 263 -1.90 -12.77 4.89
N ASP A 264 -1.46 -13.47 5.94
CA ASP A 264 -0.96 -12.89 7.18
C ASP A 264 0.59 -12.89 7.15
N PRO A 265 1.23 -11.73 6.96
CA PRO A 265 2.68 -11.60 6.96
C PRO A 265 3.28 -11.65 8.38
N GLY A 266 2.45 -11.65 9.42
CA GLY A 266 2.86 -11.54 10.81
C GLY A 266 3.38 -10.15 11.18
N TYR A 267 3.80 -10.00 12.44
CA TYR A 267 4.29 -8.73 12.95
C TYR A 267 5.67 -8.41 12.42
N SER A 268 5.75 -7.36 11.59
CA SER A 268 6.97 -6.95 10.89
C SER A 268 7.38 -5.52 11.25
N ARG A 269 8.69 -5.25 11.24
CA ARG A 269 9.30 -3.93 11.49
C ARG A 269 9.09 -2.99 10.29
N THR A 270 7.85 -2.61 10.05
CA THR A 270 7.48 -1.66 8.99
C THR A 270 7.45 -0.21 9.53
N PRO A 271 7.47 0.81 8.66
CA PRO A 271 7.23 2.20 9.09
C PRO A 271 5.91 2.36 9.85
N GLY A 272 4.85 1.66 9.43
CA GLY A 272 3.56 1.63 10.13
C GLY A 272 3.66 1.07 11.55
N MET A 273 4.30 -0.09 11.73
CA MET A 273 4.51 -0.70 13.06
C MET A 273 5.37 0.21 13.96
N ARG A 274 6.41 0.84 13.39
CA ARG A 274 7.23 1.81 14.12
C ARG A 274 6.41 3.00 14.60
N ARG A 275 5.55 3.56 13.74
CA ARG A 275 4.66 4.67 14.08
C ARG A 275 3.64 4.27 15.17
N TRP A 276 3.14 3.03 15.13
CA TRP A 276 2.27 2.47 16.15
C TRP A 276 2.95 2.36 17.52
N LEU A 277 4.12 1.70 17.58
CA LEU A 277 4.86 1.49 18.82
C LEU A 277 5.38 2.81 19.44
N SER A 278 5.75 3.77 18.59
CA SER A 278 6.15 5.13 19.03
C SER A 278 4.95 6.05 19.36
N ARG A 279 3.71 5.57 19.22
CA ARG A 279 2.47 6.34 19.39
C ARG A 279 2.41 7.61 18.52
N GLY A 280 3.21 7.66 17.44
CA GLY A 280 3.36 8.85 16.60
C GLY A 280 3.89 10.08 17.35
N THR A 281 4.75 9.89 18.36
CA THR A 281 5.36 10.97 19.16
C THR A 281 6.89 10.90 19.12
N LEU A 282 7.58 12.03 19.27
CA LEU A 282 9.05 12.07 19.33
C LEU A 282 9.60 11.30 20.54
N TRP A 283 8.96 11.44 21.70
CA TRP A 283 9.34 10.69 22.91
C TRP A 283 9.16 9.18 22.74
N GLY A 284 8.02 8.75 22.18
CA GLY A 284 7.80 7.34 21.87
C GLY A 284 8.77 6.82 20.81
N LEU A 285 9.22 7.67 19.88
CA LEU A 285 10.27 7.30 18.92
C LEU A 285 11.62 7.12 19.60
N ALA A 286 12.01 8.02 20.52
CA ALA A 286 13.23 7.87 21.32
C ALA A 286 13.20 6.57 22.14
N MET A 287 12.07 6.27 22.79
CA MET A 287 11.87 5.01 23.52
C MET A 287 11.93 3.79 22.60
N TYR A 288 11.34 3.86 21.41
CA TYR A 288 11.44 2.80 20.40
C TYR A 288 12.88 2.53 19.98
N VAL A 289 13.69 3.58 19.78
CA VAL A 289 15.11 3.45 19.43
C VAL A 289 15.91 2.84 20.58
N LEU A 290 15.66 3.26 21.83
CA LEU A 290 16.28 2.68 23.02
C LEU A 290 15.96 1.18 23.15
N LEU A 291 14.72 0.79 22.86
CA LEU A 291 14.24 -0.60 22.90
C LEU A 291 14.35 -1.31 21.55
N TRP A 292 15.19 -0.82 20.63
CA TRP A 292 15.30 -1.37 19.27
C TRP A 292 15.68 -2.85 19.26
N HIS A 293 16.53 -3.29 20.18
CA HIS A 293 16.93 -4.69 20.32
C HIS A 293 15.73 -5.61 20.55
N GLN A 294 14.72 -5.16 21.30
CA GLN A 294 13.48 -5.90 21.52
C GLN A 294 12.65 -5.97 20.24
N ALA A 295 12.50 -4.85 19.54
CA ALA A 295 11.83 -4.83 18.25
C ALA A 295 12.55 -5.75 17.24
N TRP A 296 13.88 -5.73 17.18
CA TRP A 296 14.68 -6.60 16.31
C TRP A 296 14.51 -8.09 16.65
N LEU A 297 14.46 -8.42 17.94
CA LEU A 297 14.33 -9.80 18.41
C LEU A 297 12.96 -10.39 18.07
N PHE A 298 11.88 -9.68 18.43
CA PHE A 298 10.52 -10.23 18.36
C PHE A 298 9.78 -9.97 17.03
N LEU A 299 10.16 -8.95 16.27
CA LEU A 299 9.48 -8.61 15.02
C LEU A 299 10.29 -9.06 13.80
N LYS A 300 9.57 -9.49 12.77
CA LYS A 300 10.13 -9.84 11.45
C LYS A 300 10.74 -8.62 10.76
N SER A 301 11.73 -8.82 9.89
CA SER A 301 12.05 -7.81 8.87
C SER A 301 10.90 -7.71 7.86
N ALA A 302 10.86 -6.63 7.06
CA ALA A 302 9.89 -6.51 5.98
C ALA A 302 10.03 -7.67 4.97
N GLU A 303 11.26 -8.07 4.66
CA GLU A 303 11.58 -9.19 3.76
C GLU A 303 11.06 -10.52 4.30
N GLN A 304 11.19 -10.75 5.62
CA GLN A 304 10.65 -11.94 6.30
C GLN A 304 9.11 -11.93 6.29
N GLY A 305 8.48 -10.76 6.43
CA GLY A 305 7.03 -10.63 6.29
C GLY A 305 6.53 -10.86 4.86
N ALA A 306 7.33 -10.51 3.85
CA ALA A 306 7.00 -10.71 2.44
C ALA A 306 6.95 -12.20 2.04
N GLN A 307 7.58 -13.10 2.80
CA GLN A 307 7.66 -14.52 2.47
C GLN A 307 6.28 -15.17 2.30
N SER A 308 5.31 -14.88 3.17
CA SER A 308 3.94 -15.41 3.02
C SER A 308 3.25 -14.89 1.76
N LEU A 309 3.48 -13.64 1.36
CA LEU A 309 2.93 -13.06 0.12
C LEU A 309 3.59 -13.68 -1.11
N LEU A 310 4.90 -13.90 -1.06
CA LEU A 310 5.67 -14.56 -2.10
C LEU A 310 5.25 -16.03 -2.27
N TYR A 311 5.03 -16.75 -1.18
CA TYR A 311 4.46 -18.09 -1.22
C TYR A 311 3.06 -18.07 -1.87
N ALA A 312 2.18 -17.18 -1.43
CA ALA A 312 0.85 -17.01 -2.02
C ALA A 312 0.88 -16.62 -3.52
N ALA A 313 1.89 -15.87 -3.94
CA ALA A 313 2.10 -15.45 -5.32
C ALA A 313 2.66 -16.58 -6.21
N MET A 314 3.55 -17.41 -5.68
CA MET A 314 4.36 -18.33 -6.47
C MET A 314 3.95 -19.79 -6.39
N ASP A 315 3.40 -20.24 -5.26
CA ASP A 315 3.10 -21.65 -5.05
C ASP A 315 2.04 -22.14 -6.06
N VAL A 316 2.33 -23.23 -6.76
CA VAL A 316 1.48 -23.75 -7.84
C VAL A 316 0.18 -24.35 -7.31
N THR A 317 0.17 -24.87 -6.08
CA THR A 317 -1.00 -25.50 -5.47
C THR A 317 -2.10 -24.48 -5.19
N LEU A 318 -1.73 -23.23 -4.86
CA LEU A 318 -2.66 -22.12 -4.69
C LEU A 318 -3.22 -21.59 -6.02
N GLY A 319 -2.59 -21.96 -7.13
CA GLY A 319 -3.07 -21.71 -8.49
C GLY A 319 -4.07 -22.77 -8.98
N ARG A 320 -4.52 -23.69 -8.12
CA ARG A 320 -5.50 -24.73 -8.43
C ARG A 320 -6.52 -24.87 -7.29
N GLY A 321 -7.74 -25.29 -7.61
CA GLY A 321 -8.81 -25.48 -6.63
C GLY A 321 -9.51 -24.18 -6.21
N ASN A 322 -10.14 -24.22 -5.03
CA ASN A 322 -11.00 -23.15 -4.52
C ASN A 322 -10.16 -22.00 -3.94
N GLY A 323 -10.64 -20.76 -4.14
CA GLY A 323 -10.09 -19.58 -3.48
C GLY A 323 -10.58 -19.42 -2.04
N GLY A 324 -10.30 -18.27 -1.44
CA GLY A 324 -10.70 -17.93 -0.07
C GLY A 324 -9.82 -18.57 1.02
N LYS A 325 -8.59 -18.98 0.66
CA LYS A 325 -7.61 -19.59 1.57
C LYS A 325 -6.84 -18.53 2.35
N LEU A 326 -6.45 -18.82 3.60
CA LEU A 326 -5.57 -17.96 4.40
C LEU A 326 -4.18 -18.59 4.49
N ILE A 327 -3.16 -17.81 4.16
CA ILE A 327 -1.76 -18.21 4.20
C ILE A 327 -1.06 -17.47 5.35
N LYS A 328 -0.33 -18.22 6.16
CA LYS A 328 0.50 -17.69 7.24
C LYS A 328 1.71 -18.59 7.42
N GLU A 329 2.90 -18.02 7.63
CA GLU A 329 4.17 -18.79 7.70
C GLU A 329 4.36 -19.76 6.51
N CYS A 330 4.03 -19.31 5.28
CA CYS A 330 4.14 -20.12 4.06
C CYS A 330 3.33 -21.44 4.08
N ILE A 331 2.28 -21.53 4.91
CA ILE A 331 1.35 -22.66 4.95
C ILE A 331 -0.09 -22.16 4.92
N GLU A 332 -1.00 -23.02 4.46
CA GLU A 332 -2.45 -22.79 4.56
C GLU A 332 -2.90 -22.98 6.01
N VAL A 333 -3.68 -22.02 6.52
CA VAL A 333 -4.23 -22.03 7.88
C VAL A 333 -5.73 -21.72 7.84
N ASP A 334 -6.45 -22.22 8.83
CA ASP A 334 -7.88 -21.97 8.95
C ASP A 334 -8.20 -20.53 9.38
N LEU A 335 -9.38 -20.09 8.96
CA LEU A 335 -9.99 -18.86 9.41
C LEU A 335 -10.48 -19.03 10.85
N ALA A 336 -9.90 -18.26 11.78
CA ALA A 336 -10.17 -18.41 13.21
C ALA A 336 -11.59 -17.98 13.60
N ARG A 337 -12.22 -17.09 12.82
CA ARG A 337 -13.58 -16.59 13.09
C ARG A 337 -14.58 -17.11 12.07
N LYS A 338 -15.77 -17.45 12.56
CA LYS A 338 -16.88 -17.99 11.75
C LYS A 338 -17.61 -16.90 10.95
N ASP A 339 -17.67 -15.68 11.48
CA ASP A 339 -18.31 -14.53 10.85
C ASP A 339 -17.67 -14.15 9.50
N VAL A 340 -16.39 -14.48 9.28
CA VAL A 340 -15.73 -14.33 7.98
C VAL A 340 -16.43 -15.14 6.88
N ARG A 341 -17.07 -16.27 7.22
CA ARG A 341 -17.80 -17.13 6.28
C ARG A 341 -19.32 -16.88 6.30
N ASP A 342 -19.81 -15.98 7.15
CA ASP A 342 -21.24 -15.71 7.30
C ASP A 342 -21.79 -14.92 6.11
N GLU A 343 -22.83 -15.46 5.47
CA GLU A 343 -23.41 -14.89 4.26
C GLU A 343 -24.28 -13.68 4.53
N GLU A 344 -24.96 -13.65 5.67
CA GLU A 344 -25.83 -12.53 6.03
C GLU A 344 -24.98 -11.29 6.32
N THR A 345 -23.93 -11.43 7.13
CA THR A 345 -22.95 -10.37 7.40
C THR A 345 -22.28 -9.91 6.10
N ALA A 346 -21.84 -10.83 5.25
CA ALA A 346 -21.22 -10.47 3.97
C ALA A 346 -22.16 -9.65 3.07
N LYS A 347 -23.44 -10.04 2.98
CA LYS A 347 -24.45 -9.33 2.19
C LYS A 347 -24.76 -7.94 2.75
N LYS A 348 -24.95 -7.81 4.06
CA LYS A 348 -25.19 -6.53 4.74
C LYS A 348 -24.02 -5.56 4.52
N LEU A 349 -22.81 -6.04 4.79
CA LEU A 349 -21.58 -5.27 4.62
C LEU A 349 -21.37 -4.83 3.16
N TRP A 350 -21.64 -5.72 2.19
CA TRP A 350 -21.56 -5.39 0.76
C TRP A 350 -22.52 -4.27 0.38
N GLN A 351 -23.80 -4.41 0.71
CA GLN A 351 -24.83 -3.42 0.38
C GLN A 351 -24.58 -2.06 1.05
N SER A 352 -24.14 -2.08 2.31
CA SER A 352 -23.76 -0.86 3.03
C SER A 352 -22.57 -0.17 2.38
N SER A 353 -21.56 -0.94 1.96
CA SER A 353 -20.38 -0.40 1.27
C SER A 353 -20.72 0.22 -0.08
N GLU A 354 -21.60 -0.41 -0.88
CA GLU A 354 -22.09 0.16 -2.14
C GLU A 354 -22.83 1.48 -1.92
N LYS A 355 -23.77 1.51 -0.96
CA LYS A 355 -24.52 2.73 -0.61
C LYS A 355 -23.61 3.85 -0.11
N LEU A 356 -22.62 3.52 0.70
CA LEU A 356 -21.64 4.47 1.22
C LEU A 356 -20.83 5.09 0.09
N ILE A 357 -20.33 4.27 -0.84
CA ILE A 357 -19.59 4.74 -2.01
C ILE A 357 -20.47 5.61 -2.90
N GLU A 358 -21.69 5.17 -3.22
CA GLU A 358 -22.62 5.92 -4.07
C GLU A 358 -22.92 7.31 -3.49
N ARG A 359 -23.20 7.36 -2.18
CA ARG A 359 -23.41 8.62 -1.46
C ARG A 359 -22.20 9.54 -1.56
N VAL A 360 -21.02 9.02 -1.22
CA VAL A 360 -19.77 9.80 -1.19
C VAL A 360 -19.42 10.32 -2.58
N GLU A 361 -19.52 9.49 -3.61
CA GLU A 361 -19.22 9.90 -4.98
C GLU A 361 -20.18 10.95 -5.51
N ARG A 362 -21.47 10.85 -5.15
CA ARG A 362 -22.47 11.86 -5.50
C ARG A 362 -22.17 13.19 -4.83
N GLU A 363 -21.87 13.18 -3.52
CA GLU A 363 -21.50 14.39 -2.77
C GLU A 363 -20.22 15.03 -3.34
N GLU A 364 -19.19 14.23 -3.62
CA GLU A 364 -17.92 14.72 -4.18
C GLU A 364 -18.06 15.17 -5.64
N ALA A 365 -18.97 14.59 -6.43
CA ALA A 365 -19.27 15.07 -7.77
C ALA A 365 -19.92 16.47 -7.72
N VAL A 366 -20.87 16.69 -6.78
CA VAL A 366 -21.48 18.01 -6.56
C VAL A 366 -20.43 19.02 -6.11
N LYS A 367 -19.60 18.69 -5.11
CA LYS A 367 -18.51 19.58 -4.64
C LYS A 367 -17.54 19.94 -5.76
N ARG A 368 -17.15 19.00 -6.61
CA ARG A 368 -16.27 19.27 -7.77
C ARG A 368 -16.95 20.15 -8.82
N ALA A 369 -18.24 19.94 -9.09
CA ALA A 369 -18.99 20.79 -10.01
C ALA A 369 -19.12 22.23 -9.51
N LEU A 370 -19.37 22.42 -8.21
CA LEU A 370 -19.40 23.74 -7.57
C LEU A 370 -18.04 24.44 -7.64
N LYS A 371 -16.95 23.75 -7.25
CA LYS A 371 -15.58 24.30 -7.39
C LYS A 371 -15.24 24.70 -8.82
N LYS A 372 -15.66 23.91 -9.81
CA LYS A 372 -15.44 24.23 -11.22
C LYS A 372 -16.20 25.49 -11.65
N LYS A 373 -17.42 25.70 -11.14
CA LYS A 373 -18.19 26.93 -11.38
C LYS A 373 -17.52 28.14 -10.73
N GLU A 374 -17.12 28.02 -9.46
CA GLU A 374 -16.42 29.08 -8.73
C GLU A 374 -15.10 29.48 -9.42
N MET A 375 -14.32 28.50 -9.91
CA MET A 375 -13.10 28.77 -10.67
C MET A 375 -13.39 29.49 -12.00
N ALA A 376 -14.44 29.06 -12.72
CA ALA A 376 -14.83 29.71 -13.97
C ALA A 376 -15.31 31.15 -13.76
N GLU A 377 -16.06 31.41 -12.68
CA GLU A 377 -16.50 32.76 -12.30
C GLU A 377 -15.31 33.65 -11.91
N GLN A 378 -14.31 33.12 -11.19
CA GLN A 378 -13.09 33.86 -10.85
C GLN A 378 -12.22 34.17 -12.08
N GLU A 379 -12.13 33.26 -13.05
CA GLU A 379 -11.42 33.51 -14.31
C GLU A 379 -12.12 34.57 -15.18
N ASP A 380 -13.45 34.66 -15.13
CA ASP A 380 -14.23 35.65 -15.88
C ASP A 380 -14.09 37.05 -15.25
N VAL A 381 -14.12 37.15 -13.91
CA VAL A 381 -13.85 38.40 -13.17
C VAL A 381 -12.40 38.87 -13.35
N GLY A 382 -11.44 37.94 -13.42
CA GLY A 382 -10.03 38.25 -13.71
C GLY A 382 -9.78 38.78 -15.12
N LYS A 383 -10.62 38.43 -16.10
CA LYS A 383 -10.56 38.98 -17.47
C LYS A 383 -11.29 40.32 -17.61
N GLY A 384 -12.29 40.59 -16.76
CA GLY A 384 -13.04 41.85 -16.75
C GLY A 384 -12.33 43.06 -16.14
N SER A 385 -11.20 42.88 -15.44
CA SER A 385 -10.45 43.95 -14.77
C SER A 385 -9.20 44.44 -15.54
N GLY A 386 -9.00 43.99 -16.78
CA GLY A 386 -7.87 44.36 -17.63
C GLY A 386 -8.10 45.51 -18.62
N THR A 387 -9.27 46.15 -18.62
CA THR A 387 -9.60 47.23 -19.57
C THR A 387 -10.20 48.43 -18.84
N ASP A 388 -9.37 49.16 -18.09
CA ASP A 388 -9.66 50.58 -17.83
C ASP A 388 -8.36 51.33 -17.45
N ALA A 389 -7.62 51.74 -18.48
CA ALA A 389 -6.65 52.81 -18.37
C ALA A 389 -7.15 53.95 -19.26
N GLY A 390 -7.82 54.88 -18.60
CA GLY A 390 -8.58 55.97 -19.18
C GLY A 390 -7.79 56.86 -20.12
N ASN A 391 -8.48 57.20 -21.21
CA ASN A 391 -8.23 58.29 -22.12
C ASN A 391 -8.42 59.63 -21.36
N VAL A 392 -7.40 60.48 -21.31
CA VAL A 392 -7.53 61.89 -20.86
C VAL A 392 -6.99 62.79 -21.97
N PRO A 393 -7.74 63.81 -22.43
CA PRO A 393 -7.28 64.72 -23.48
C PRO A 393 -6.62 65.96 -22.85
N GLU A 394 -5.47 66.39 -23.37
CA GLU A 394 -4.97 67.74 -23.12
C GLU A 394 -4.36 68.37 -24.37
N LYS A 395 -4.81 69.60 -24.66
CA LYS A 395 -4.47 70.42 -25.82
C LYS A 395 -3.19 71.22 -25.56
N THR A 396 -2.40 71.35 -26.65
CA THR A 396 -1.56 72.49 -27.06
C THR A 396 -0.41 72.98 -26.17
N ALA A 397 0.83 72.84 -26.66
CA ALA A 397 1.69 73.98 -27.07
C ALA A 397 2.97 73.53 -27.80
N SER A 398 3.38 74.38 -28.74
CA SER A 398 4.53 74.42 -29.66
C SER A 398 5.90 73.82 -29.24
N GLY A 399 6.66 73.30 -30.21
CA GLY A 399 8.10 73.07 -30.02
C GLY A 399 8.89 72.29 -31.08
N ASN A 400 8.96 72.84 -32.29
CA ASN A 400 9.88 72.56 -33.41
C ASN A 400 11.21 71.79 -33.16
N LYS A 401 11.51 70.75 -34.00
CA LYS A 401 12.79 70.42 -34.72
C LYS A 401 13.33 68.96 -34.65
N LYS A 402 13.31 68.34 -35.85
CA LYS A 402 14.37 67.59 -36.59
C LYS A 402 15.08 66.33 -36.03
N SER A 403 14.91 65.25 -36.84
CA SER A 403 15.92 64.26 -37.29
C SER A 403 16.41 63.21 -36.26
N LYS A 404 16.78 61.96 -36.57
CA LYS A 404 17.22 61.29 -37.80
C LYS A 404 17.22 59.76 -37.57
N SER A 405 16.86 59.02 -38.62
CA SER A 405 17.17 57.61 -38.98
C SER A 405 18.37 56.92 -38.29
N LYS A 406 18.22 55.61 -37.95
CA LYS A 406 19.11 54.55 -38.47
C LYS A 406 18.57 53.11 -38.35
N LYS A 407 18.51 52.46 -39.53
CA LYS A 407 18.35 51.02 -39.81
C LYS A 407 19.56 50.18 -39.36
N SER A 408 19.30 48.85 -39.38
CA SER A 408 20.18 47.73 -39.77
C SER A 408 20.58 46.84 -38.58
N LYS A 409 20.68 45.51 -38.68
CA LYS A 409 20.53 44.56 -39.80
C LYS A 409 20.50 43.14 -39.20
N ARG A 410 19.86 42.22 -39.92
CA ARG A 410 19.98 40.75 -39.80
C ARG A 410 21.39 40.23 -40.14
N ALA A 411 21.79 39.14 -39.51
CA ALA A 411 22.53 37.98 -40.06
C ALA A 411 22.36 36.84 -39.02
N ALA A 412 21.84 35.63 -39.28
CA ALA A 412 22.02 34.64 -40.34
C ALA A 412 23.43 34.03 -40.37
N ALA A 413 23.58 32.93 -39.63
CA ALA A 413 24.24 31.69 -40.03
C ALA A 413 23.49 30.54 -39.36
#